data_AF-A0A948CMA1-F1
#
_entry.id   AF-A0A948CMA1-F1
#
_cell.length_a   1.000
_cell.length_b   1.000
_cell.length_c   1.000
_cell.angle_alpha   90.00
_cell.angle_beta   90.00
_cell.angle_gamma   90.00
#
_symmetry.space_group_name_H-M   'P 1'
#
loop_
_entity.id
_entity.type
_entity.pdbx_description
1 polymer ?
#
loop_
_entity_poly.entity_id
_entity_poly.type
_entity_poly.pdbx_seq_one_letter_code
_entity_poly.pdbx_strand_id
1 'polypeptide(L)' 'RYKTDGMAAYSQLQQAEFAAEKDGFSATRHQREVGTSYFDAVSMAVTSGQSATTAMADSTEKAQF' A
#
# COMPACT_ATOMS: atom_id res chain seq x y z
N ARG A 1 15.51 -13.73 13.26
CA ARG A 1 14.84 -12.69 14.08
C ARG A 1 13.37 -13.02 14.26
N TYR A 2 12.54 -13.09 13.21
CA TYR A 2 11.11 -13.48 13.37
C TYR A 2 10.86 -14.78 14.16
N LYS A 3 11.65 -15.84 13.93
CA LYS A 3 11.57 -17.10 14.71
C LYS A 3 11.66 -16.89 16.24
N THR A 4 12.39 -15.87 16.68
CA THR A 4 12.65 -15.58 18.10
C THR A 4 11.72 -14.48 18.62
N ASP A 5 11.52 -13.42 17.84
CA ASP A 5 10.92 -12.16 18.30
C ASP A 5 9.49 -11.94 17.76
N GLY A 6 9.00 -12.83 16.88
CA GLY A 6 7.66 -12.75 16.28
C GLY A 6 7.39 -11.40 15.61
N MET A 7 6.21 -10.85 15.87
CA MET A 7 5.75 -9.59 15.27
C MET A 7 6.61 -8.37 15.65
N ALA A 8 7.37 -8.42 16.74
CA ALA A 8 8.29 -7.33 17.08
C ALA A 8 9.38 -7.15 16.00
N ALA A 9 9.88 -8.26 15.43
CA ALA A 9 10.84 -8.19 14.33
C ALA A 9 10.21 -7.63 13.05
N TYR A 10 8.95 -7.93 12.77
CA TYR A 10 8.24 -7.38 11.61
C TYR A 10 7.93 -5.89 11.78
N SER A 11 7.47 -5.48 12.96
CA SER A 11 7.21 -4.07 13.27
C SER A 11 8.49 -3.22 13.17
N GLN A 12 9.64 -3.75 13.60
CA GLN A 12 10.93 -3.06 13.41
C GLN A 12 11.26 -2.83 11.92
N LEU A 13 10.97 -3.80 11.05
CA LEU A 13 11.14 -3.62 9.60
C LEU A 13 10.21 -2.52 9.08
N GLN A 14 8.93 -2.57 9.43
CA GLN A 14 7.94 -1.58 9.00
C GLN A 14 8.32 -0.15 9.46
N GLN A 15 8.85 -0.01 10.68
CA GLN A 15 9.34 1.29 11.18
C GLN A 15 10.58 1.78 10.43
N ALA A 16 11.45 0.86 10.00
CA ALA A 16 12.58 1.21 9.15
C ALA A 16 12.12 1.65 7.74
N GLU A 17 11.08 1.03 7.19
CA GLU A 17 10.45 1.44 5.93
C GLU A 17 9.87 2.86 6.03
N PHE A 18 9.09 3.15 7.08
CA PHE A 18 8.59 4.51 7.34
C PHE A 18 9.72 5.54 7.48
N ALA A 19 10.79 5.19 8.21
CA ALA A 19 11.93 6.08 8.39
C ALA A 19 12.68 6.37 7.09
N ALA A 20 12.66 5.44 6.12
CA ALA A 20 13.29 5.59 4.81
C ALA A 20 12.43 6.39 3.81
N GLU A 21 11.16 6.66 4.10
CA GLU A 21 10.29 7.46 3.20
C GLU A 21 10.85 8.86 2.96
N LYS A 22 11.48 9.47 3.97
CA LYS A 22 12.16 10.76 3.85
C LYS A 22 13.30 10.77 2.83
N ASP A 23 13.84 9.59 2.53
CA ASP A 23 14.94 9.36 1.58
C ASP A 23 14.43 8.82 0.23
N GLY A 24 13.10 8.77 0.04
CA GLY A 24 12.44 8.41 -1.23
C GLY A 24 11.95 6.96 -1.33
N PHE A 25 12.03 6.17 -0.26
CA PHE A 25 11.41 4.84 -0.24
C PHE A 25 9.88 4.96 -0.29
N SER A 26 9.21 4.18 -1.14
CA SER A 26 7.74 4.26 -1.32
C SER A 26 6.98 2.96 -1.05
N ALA A 27 7.69 1.83 -0.92
CA ALA A 27 7.06 0.52 -0.90
C ALA A 27 6.33 0.20 0.42
N THR A 28 6.41 1.05 1.45
CA THR A 28 5.55 0.95 2.64
C THR A 28 4.06 0.94 2.23
N ARG A 29 3.73 1.73 1.20
CA ARG A 29 2.42 1.74 0.53
C ARG A 29 2.43 0.76 -0.64
N HIS A 30 2.47 -0.53 -0.31
CA HIS A 30 2.69 -1.59 -1.26
C HIS A 30 1.54 -1.78 -2.27
N GLN A 31 0.28 -1.44 -1.94
CA GLN A 31 -0.83 -1.50 -2.90
C GLN A 31 -0.58 -0.50 -4.04
N ARG A 32 -0.24 0.75 -3.71
CA ARG A 32 0.18 1.73 -4.71
C ARG A 32 1.43 1.28 -5.45
N GLU A 33 2.43 0.75 -4.76
CA GLU A 33 3.71 0.34 -5.34
C GLU A 33 3.53 -0.70 -6.46
N VAL A 34 2.60 -1.65 -6.29
CA VAL A 34 2.29 -2.66 -7.31
C VAL A 34 1.25 -2.21 -8.34
N GLY A 35 0.85 -0.94 -8.31
CA GLY A 35 0.00 -0.33 -9.34
C GLY A 35 -1.49 -0.48 -9.11
N THR A 36 -1.97 -0.78 -7.90
CA THR A 36 -3.42 -0.89 -7.64
C THR A 36 -4.17 0.38 -8.08
N SER A 37 -3.64 1.58 -7.79
CA SER A 37 -4.23 2.84 -8.24
C SER A 37 -4.21 3.02 -9.77
N TYR A 38 -3.22 2.46 -10.45
CA TYR A 38 -3.15 2.49 -11.92
C TYR A 38 -4.27 1.65 -12.52
N PHE A 39 -4.48 0.43 -12.03
CA PHE A 39 -5.54 -0.43 -12.52
C PHE A 39 -6.94 0.07 -12.13
N ASP A 40 -7.09 0.75 -11.00
CA ASP A 40 -8.32 1.49 -10.68
C ASP A 40 -8.60 2.58 -11.73
N ALA A 41 -7.57 3.34 -12.13
CA ALA A 41 -7.72 4.37 -13.16
C ALA A 41 -8.14 3.77 -14.51
N VAL A 42 -7.57 2.61 -14.89
CA VAL A 42 -7.98 1.86 -16.08
C VAL A 42 -9.45 1.42 -15.98
N SER A 43 -9.86 0.87 -14.83
CA SER A 43 -11.23 0.44 -14.58
C SER A 43 -12.22 1.61 -14.70
N MET A 44 -11.88 2.76 -14.13
CA MET A 44 -12.68 3.99 -14.24
C MET A 44 -12.74 4.49 -15.68
N ALA A 45 -11.63 4.45 -16.43
CA ALA A 45 -11.62 4.87 -17.83
C ALA A 45 -12.53 3.98 -18.71
N VAL A 46 -12.44 2.65 -18.56
CA VAL A 46 -13.26 1.69 -19.33
C VAL A 46 -14.75 1.80 -18.99
N THR A 47 -15.07 2.09 -17.74
CA THR A 47 -16.47 2.17 -17.27
C THR A 47 -17.06 3.57 -17.35
N SER A 48 -16.39 4.54 -17.99
CA SER A 48 -16.81 5.94 -18.01
C SER A 48 -17.09 6.51 -16.61
N GLY A 49 -16.26 6.12 -15.64
CA GLY A 49 -16.31 6.55 -14.25
C GLY A 49 -17.39 5.89 -13.38
N GLN A 50 -18.00 4.79 -13.83
CA GLN A 50 -19.12 4.14 -13.14
C GLN A 50 -18.74 2.85 -12.40
N SER A 51 -17.46 2.49 -12.37
CA SER A 51 -16.99 1.31 -11.64
C SER A 51 -17.28 1.46 -10.14
N ALA A 52 -18.03 0.50 -9.58
CA ALA A 52 -18.33 0.42 -8.16
C ALA A 52 -17.37 -0.52 -7.39
N THR A 53 -16.37 -1.08 -8.07
CA THR A 53 -15.48 -2.12 -7.54
C THR A 53 -14.00 -1.77 -7.69
N THR A 54 -13.66 -0.48 -7.63
CA THR A 54 -12.26 -0.02 -7.53
C THR A 54 -11.68 -0.38 -6.17
N ALA A 55 -10.40 -0.73 -6.11
CA ALA A 55 -9.78 -1.33 -4.93
C ALA A 55 -9.26 -0.32 -3.89
N MET A 56 -8.71 0.82 -4.32
CA MET A 56 -7.99 1.73 -3.41
C MET A 56 -8.92 2.47 -2.44
N ALA A 57 -10.14 2.77 -2.87
CA ALA A 57 -11.04 3.70 -2.17
C ALA A 57 -11.36 3.28 -0.72
N ASP A 58 -11.48 1.98 -0.47
CA ASP A 58 -11.81 1.40 0.83
C ASP A 58 -10.69 0.49 1.38
N SER A 59 -9.47 0.63 0.86
CA SER A 59 -8.31 -0.16 1.29
C SER A 59 -7.78 0.27 2.66
N THR A 60 -7.21 -0.67 3.43
CA THR A 60 -6.51 -0.34 4.69
C THR A 60 -5.28 0.53 4.43
N GLU A 61 -4.64 0.41 3.27
CA GLU A 61 -3.54 1.30 2.88
C GLU A 61 -3.98 2.77 2.84
N LYS A 62 -5.17 3.07 2.29
CA LYS A 62 -5.71 4.44 2.30
C LYS A 62 -6.08 4.91 3.71
N ALA A 63 -6.51 4.01 4.59
CA ALA A 63 -7.02 4.36 5.92
C ALA A 63 -5.94 4.44 7.01
N GLN A 64 -4.83 3.69 6.87
CA GLN A 64 -3.87 3.46 7.97
C GLN A 64 -2.44 3.85 7.62
N PHE A 65 -2.14 4.13 6.36
CA PHE A 65 -0.81 4.48 5.89
C PHE A 65 -0.79 5.91 5.39
#